data_AF-X1SGY8-F1
#
_entry.id   AF-X1SGY8-F1
#
_cell.length_a   1.000
_cell.length_b   1.000
_cell.length_c   1.000
_cell.angle_alpha   90.00
_cell.angle_beta   90.00
_cell.angle_gamma   90.00
#
_symmetry.space_group_name_H-M   'P 1'
#
loop_
_entity.id
_entity.type
_entity.pdbx_description
1 polymer ?
#
loop_
_entity_poly.entity_id
_entity_poly.type
_entity_poly.pdbx_seq_one_letter_code
_entity_poly.pdbx_strand_id
1 'polypeptide(L)'
;MSYKFTKEELEELLIDYNKVVLKEQKPDLPSKVCIWDETLRDGEQSPTVYLTLDEKIHLAKLMDEIGVKLIAVGFPAVSKTERKIVKVIVNENCKQATILGIARPKKEDINACIDVDLKEIVIFMPISPIFRKTLKQTPEQQLEMIEEAIHYAKDNGFKVNWVIDDVACRGR
;
A
#
# COMPACT_ATOMS: atom_id res chain seq x y z
N MET A 1 25.40 -18.02 -6.72
CA MET A 1 24.30 -17.16 -7.19
C MET A 1 24.87 -16.18 -8.19
N SER A 2 24.51 -16.27 -9.46
CA SER A 2 24.85 -15.20 -10.41
C SER A 2 23.83 -14.07 -10.21
N TYR A 3 24.30 -12.89 -9.84
CA TYR A 3 23.43 -11.72 -9.76
C TYR A 3 22.85 -11.43 -11.15
N LYS A 4 21.56 -11.05 -11.20
CA LYS A 4 20.84 -10.74 -12.44
C LYS A 4 21.31 -9.45 -13.12
N PHE A 5 22.08 -8.63 -12.42
CA PHE A 5 22.54 -7.31 -12.86
C PHE A 5 24.03 -7.14 -12.54
N THR A 6 24.75 -6.43 -13.39
CA THR A 6 26.13 -6.00 -13.12
C THR A 6 26.17 -4.82 -12.15
N LYS A 7 27.35 -4.52 -11.62
CA LYS A 7 27.54 -3.38 -10.72
C LYS A 7 27.25 -2.06 -11.43
N GLU A 8 27.69 -1.96 -12.68
CA GLU A 8 27.48 -0.81 -13.54
C GLU A 8 25.99 -0.59 -13.83
N GLU A 9 25.23 -1.68 -14.09
CA GLU A 9 23.78 -1.60 -14.26
C GLU A 9 23.08 -1.08 -12.99
N LEU A 10 23.54 -1.48 -11.80
CA LEU A 10 22.95 -1.00 -10.54
C LEU A 10 23.25 0.49 -10.27
N GLU A 11 24.41 1.00 -10.66
CA GLU A 11 24.78 2.42 -10.50
C GLU A 11 23.93 3.36 -11.37
N GLU A 12 23.38 2.87 -12.48
CA GLU A 12 22.42 3.61 -13.31
C GLU A 12 20.96 3.49 -12.81
N LEU A 13 20.62 2.36 -12.20
CA LEU A 13 19.25 2.05 -11.76
C LEU A 13 18.91 2.59 -10.37
N LEU A 14 19.91 2.94 -9.55
CA LEU A 14 19.73 3.38 -8.17
C LEU A 14 20.01 4.88 -8.01
N ILE A 15 19.07 5.63 -7.41
CA ILE A 15 19.27 7.03 -7.02
C ILE A 15 19.63 7.09 -5.53
N ASP A 16 20.75 7.75 -5.21
CA ASP A 16 21.16 8.04 -3.83
C ASP A 16 20.52 9.35 -3.34
N TYR A 17 19.37 9.24 -2.68
CA TYR A 17 18.63 10.40 -2.17
C TYR A 17 19.39 11.20 -1.10
N ASN A 18 20.37 10.60 -0.41
CA ASN A 18 21.21 11.36 0.54
C ASN A 18 22.08 12.39 -0.19
N LYS A 19 22.41 12.16 -1.46
CA LYS A 19 23.16 13.11 -2.30
C LYS A 19 22.27 14.13 -3.00
N VAL A 20 21.00 13.78 -3.25
CA VAL A 20 20.04 14.62 -4.00
C VAL A 20 19.32 15.61 -3.08
N VAL A 21 19.01 15.23 -1.84
CA VAL A 21 18.04 15.93 -0.99
C VAL A 21 18.68 17.01 -0.08
N LEU A 22 20.00 17.09 0.03
CA LEU A 22 20.69 18.05 0.93
C LEU A 22 20.80 19.50 0.42
N LYS A 23 19.94 19.95 -0.50
CA LYS A 23 19.79 21.39 -0.72
C LYS A 23 18.75 21.90 0.27
N GLU A 24 19.17 22.77 1.19
CA GLU A 24 18.39 23.41 2.25
C GLU A 24 17.09 24.06 1.73
N GLN A 25 16.06 23.26 1.50
CA GLN A 25 14.71 23.75 1.28
C GLN A 25 14.01 23.72 2.63
N LYS A 26 13.62 24.90 3.15
CA LYS A 26 12.65 24.95 4.24
C LYS A 26 11.33 24.38 3.70
N PRO A 27 10.84 23.23 4.20
CA PRO A 27 9.59 22.69 3.71
C PRO A 27 8.45 23.62 4.13
N ASP A 28 7.58 23.95 3.17
CA ASP A 28 6.28 24.55 3.49
C ASP A 28 5.45 23.48 4.20
N LEU A 29 5.28 23.63 5.51
CA LEU A 29 4.63 22.61 6.32
C LEU A 29 3.11 22.70 6.14
N PRO A 30 2.42 21.57 5.92
CA PRO A 30 0.98 21.58 5.73
C PRO A 30 0.28 22.01 7.02
N SER A 31 -0.83 22.73 6.88
CA SER A 31 -1.68 23.14 8.02
C SER A 31 -2.36 21.97 8.74
N LYS A 32 -2.38 20.78 8.11
CA LYS A 32 -2.94 19.56 8.68
C LYS A 32 -2.08 18.36 8.31
N VAL A 33 -1.82 17.53 9.31
CA VAL A 33 -1.20 16.21 9.19
C VAL A 33 -2.13 15.16 9.78
N CYS A 34 -2.02 13.93 9.29
CA CYS A 34 -2.74 12.79 9.82
C CYS A 34 -1.79 11.60 9.94
N ILE A 35 -2.06 10.73 10.91
CA ILE A 35 -1.34 9.47 11.07
C ILE A 35 -2.04 8.40 10.26
N TRP A 36 -1.25 7.77 9.38
CA TRP A 36 -1.56 6.54 8.69
C TRP A 36 -0.72 5.45 9.31
N ASP A 37 -1.36 4.43 9.87
CA ASP A 37 -0.69 3.33 10.54
C ASP A 37 -0.78 2.04 9.70
N GLU A 38 0.36 1.36 9.53
CA GLU A 38 0.48 0.09 8.80
C GLU A 38 0.93 -1.08 9.68
N THR A 39 0.82 -0.97 11.01
CA THR A 39 1.21 -2.03 11.95
C THR A 39 0.50 -3.35 11.61
N LEU A 40 -0.79 -3.28 11.27
CA LEU A 40 -1.63 -4.45 10.95
C LEU A 40 -1.47 -4.95 9.50
N ARG A 41 -0.58 -4.36 8.70
CA ARG A 41 -0.32 -4.77 7.31
C ARG A 41 1.15 -4.97 7.04
N ASP A 42 1.96 -3.93 7.17
CA ASP A 42 3.40 -3.97 6.84
C ASP A 42 4.20 -4.42 8.06
N GLY A 43 3.78 -4.01 9.26
CA GLY A 43 4.36 -4.48 10.52
C GLY A 43 4.29 -6.01 10.66
N GLU A 44 3.16 -6.62 10.30
CA GLU A 44 2.97 -8.07 10.33
C GLU A 44 3.82 -8.83 9.30
N GLN A 45 4.30 -8.20 8.23
CA GLN A 45 5.21 -8.84 7.27
C GLN A 45 6.63 -9.04 7.82
N SER A 46 6.91 -8.47 9.00
CA SER A 46 8.19 -8.68 9.69
C SER A 46 8.34 -10.16 10.08
N PRO A 47 9.50 -10.77 9.80
CA PRO A 47 9.80 -12.12 10.30
C PRO A 47 9.57 -12.16 11.81
N THR A 48 9.00 -13.26 12.31
CA THR A 48 8.67 -13.50 13.73
C THR A 48 7.47 -12.74 14.30
N VAL A 49 6.84 -11.83 13.55
CA VAL A 49 5.57 -11.22 13.97
C VAL A 49 4.42 -12.11 13.54
N TYR A 50 3.54 -12.43 14.47
CA TYR A 50 2.28 -13.10 14.21
C TYR A 50 1.22 -12.52 15.13
N LEU A 51 0.15 -11.96 14.54
CA LEU A 51 -0.96 -11.37 15.27
C LEU A 51 -2.20 -12.24 15.08
N THR A 52 -2.77 -12.69 16.19
CA THR A 52 -4.09 -13.33 16.21
C THR A 52 -5.17 -12.32 15.85
N LEU A 53 -6.35 -12.80 15.42
CA LEU A 53 -7.47 -11.92 15.08
C LEU A 53 -7.85 -10.99 16.25
N ASP A 54 -7.89 -11.51 17.48
CA ASP A 54 -8.25 -10.74 18.66
C ASP A 54 -7.23 -9.64 18.97
N GLU A 55 -5.93 -9.93 18.78
CA GLU A 55 -4.87 -8.93 18.90
C GLU A 55 -4.99 -7.84 17.83
N LYS A 56 -5.31 -8.21 16.59
CA LYS A 56 -5.54 -7.22 15.51
C LYS A 56 -6.72 -6.31 15.84
N ILE A 57 -7.83 -6.87 16.32
CA ILE A 57 -9.01 -6.09 16.74
C ILE A 57 -8.66 -5.16 17.89
N HIS A 58 -7.93 -5.66 18.90
CA HIS A 58 -7.52 -4.86 20.04
C HIS A 58 -6.63 -3.68 19.62
N LEU A 59 -5.63 -3.92 18.78
CA LEU A 59 -4.76 -2.89 18.24
C LEU A 59 -5.53 -1.88 17.37
N ALA A 60 -6.46 -2.33 16.52
CA ALA A 60 -7.28 -1.44 15.71
C ALA A 60 -8.12 -0.48 16.57
N LYS A 61 -8.73 -0.97 17.65
CA LYS A 61 -9.48 -0.15 18.61
C LYS A 61 -8.59 0.83 19.36
N LEU A 62 -7.41 0.37 19.81
CA LEU A 62 -6.45 1.24 20.48
C LEU A 62 -6.00 2.39 19.56
N MET A 63 -5.70 2.08 18.30
CA MET A 63 -5.34 3.08 17.28
C MET A 63 -6.48 4.09 17.03
N ASP A 64 -7.73 3.63 16.99
CA ASP A 64 -8.91 4.50 16.90
C ASP A 64 -9.05 5.43 18.11
N GLU A 65 -8.79 4.93 19.33
CA GLU A 65 -8.87 5.69 20.57
C GLU A 65 -7.80 6.78 20.67
N ILE A 66 -6.58 6.50 20.24
CA ILE A 66 -5.46 7.47 20.26
C ILE A 66 -5.49 8.46 19.10
N GLY A 67 -6.46 8.33 18.17
CA GLY A 67 -6.69 9.30 17.11
C GLY A 67 -5.91 9.04 15.80
N VAL A 68 -5.50 7.80 15.55
CA VAL A 68 -4.99 7.40 14.21
C VAL A 68 -6.09 7.62 13.19
N LYS A 69 -5.76 8.24 12.04
CA LYS A 69 -6.79 8.59 11.06
C LYS A 69 -7.07 7.46 10.08
N LEU A 70 -6.03 6.76 9.66
CA LEU A 70 -6.09 5.68 8.67
C LEU A 70 -5.38 4.47 9.24
N ILE A 71 -6.04 3.32 9.24
CA ILE A 71 -5.47 2.05 9.71
C ILE A 71 -5.52 1.05 8.56
N ALA A 72 -4.35 0.63 8.07
CA ALA A 72 -4.24 -0.39 7.03
C ALA A 72 -4.31 -1.79 7.67
N VAL A 73 -5.36 -2.57 7.36
CA VAL A 73 -5.67 -3.82 8.09
C VAL A 73 -5.47 -5.11 7.28
N GLY A 74 -4.75 -5.05 6.16
CA GLY A 74 -4.31 -6.23 5.42
C GLY A 74 -4.62 -6.21 3.92
N PHE A 75 -4.52 -7.39 3.30
CA PHE A 75 -4.68 -7.60 1.85
C PHE A 75 -5.76 -8.64 1.52
N PRO A 76 -7.04 -8.24 1.36
CA PRO A 76 -8.16 -9.17 1.19
C PRO A 76 -8.04 -10.20 0.06
N ALA A 77 -7.25 -9.89 -0.97
CA ALA A 77 -7.04 -10.77 -2.12
C ALA A 77 -6.03 -11.89 -1.87
N VAL A 78 -5.19 -11.80 -0.83
CA VAL A 78 -4.07 -12.74 -0.62
C VAL A 78 -4.54 -14.14 -0.23
N SER A 79 -5.60 -14.23 0.58
CA SER A 79 -6.17 -15.52 1.00
C SER A 79 -7.60 -15.36 1.53
N LYS A 80 -8.33 -16.49 1.59
CA LYS A 80 -9.66 -16.53 2.22
C LYS A 80 -9.61 -16.22 3.71
N THR A 81 -8.52 -16.61 4.39
CA THR A 81 -8.31 -16.34 5.81
C THR A 81 -8.14 -14.84 6.03
N GLU A 82 -7.28 -14.20 5.24
CA GLU A 82 -7.06 -12.76 5.31
C GLU A 82 -8.34 -11.98 5.04
N ARG A 83 -9.11 -12.38 4.00
CA ARG A 83 -10.40 -11.77 3.70
C ARG A 83 -11.36 -11.81 4.88
N LYS A 84 -11.43 -12.94 5.59
CA LYS A 84 -12.27 -13.08 6.80
C LYS A 84 -11.77 -12.18 7.93
N ILE A 85 -10.46 -12.12 8.15
CA ILE A 85 -9.85 -11.27 9.19
C ILE A 85 -10.19 -9.80 8.92
N VAL A 86 -9.92 -9.32 7.70
CA VAL A 86 -10.24 -7.93 7.30
C VAL A 86 -11.73 -7.65 7.48
N LYS A 87 -12.62 -8.56 7.05
CA LYS A 87 -14.06 -8.41 7.23
C LYS A 87 -14.45 -8.17 8.70
N VAL A 88 -13.90 -8.98 9.59
CA VAL A 88 -14.20 -8.86 11.03
C VAL A 88 -13.71 -7.50 11.54
N ILE A 89 -12.47 -7.10 11.23
CA ILE A 89 -11.93 -5.82 11.69
C ILE A 89 -12.73 -4.62 11.15
N VAL A 90 -13.14 -4.66 9.88
CA VAL A 90 -14.02 -3.62 9.29
C VAL A 90 -15.33 -3.51 10.07
N ASN A 91 -15.91 -4.64 10.48
CA ASN A 91 -17.17 -4.68 11.22
C ASN A 91 -17.06 -4.24 12.69
N GLU A 92 -15.85 -4.05 13.23
CA GLU A 92 -15.65 -3.46 14.56
C GLU A 92 -16.05 -1.98 14.63
N ASN A 93 -16.30 -1.34 13.47
CA ASN A 93 -16.86 0.01 13.36
C ASN A 93 -16.12 1.04 14.23
N CYS A 94 -14.82 1.21 13.97
CA CYS A 94 -14.00 2.28 14.55
C CYS A 94 -14.70 3.65 14.38
N LYS A 95 -14.65 4.48 15.42
CA LYS A 95 -15.44 5.72 15.50
C LYS A 95 -14.79 6.87 14.74
N GLN A 96 -13.46 6.93 14.72
CA GLN A 96 -12.69 8.06 14.22
C GLN A 96 -11.79 7.68 13.03
N ALA A 97 -11.18 6.51 13.12
CA ALA A 97 -10.28 5.93 12.15
C ALA A 97 -11.05 5.36 10.96
N THR A 98 -10.50 5.53 9.76
CA THR A 98 -10.94 4.81 8.58
C THR A 98 -10.09 3.56 8.41
N ILE A 99 -10.76 2.41 8.41
CA ILE A 99 -10.14 1.13 8.08
C ILE A 99 -9.97 1.05 6.56
N LEU A 100 -8.75 0.77 6.12
CA LEU A 100 -8.41 0.59 4.70
C LEU A 100 -7.72 -0.74 4.45
N GLY A 101 -7.85 -1.23 3.22
CA GLY A 101 -7.14 -2.43 2.73
C GLY A 101 -6.33 -2.11 1.48
N ILE A 102 -5.43 -3.02 1.12
CA ILE A 102 -4.61 -2.87 -0.08
C ILE A 102 -5.11 -3.77 -1.22
N ALA A 103 -4.89 -3.33 -2.46
CA ALA A 103 -5.20 -4.07 -3.68
C ALA A 103 -4.13 -3.81 -4.75
N ARG A 104 -3.80 -4.84 -5.56
CA ARG A 104 -3.09 -4.62 -6.83
C ARG A 104 -4.06 -4.00 -7.85
N PRO A 105 -3.59 -3.41 -8.95
CA PRO A 105 -4.45 -2.91 -10.03
C PRO A 105 -5.04 -4.08 -10.84
N LYS A 106 -5.96 -4.80 -10.21
CA LYS A 106 -6.69 -5.95 -10.73
C LYS A 106 -8.11 -5.91 -10.19
N LYS A 107 -9.09 -6.15 -11.06
CA LYS A 107 -10.51 -6.13 -10.67
C LYS A 107 -10.81 -7.16 -9.58
N GLU A 108 -10.15 -8.32 -9.62
CA GLU A 108 -10.35 -9.38 -8.62
C GLU A 108 -9.89 -8.95 -7.22
N ASP A 109 -8.80 -8.18 -7.14
CA ASP A 109 -8.29 -7.67 -5.87
C ASP A 109 -9.21 -6.56 -5.31
N ILE A 110 -9.72 -5.68 -6.19
CA ILE A 110 -10.69 -4.64 -5.81
C ILE A 110 -12.01 -5.28 -5.36
N ASN A 111 -12.49 -6.31 -6.06
CA ASN A 111 -13.68 -7.08 -5.68
C ASN A 111 -13.51 -7.74 -4.31
N ALA A 112 -12.33 -8.26 -3.99
CA ALA A 112 -12.05 -8.79 -2.66
C ALA A 112 -12.14 -7.71 -1.56
N CYS A 113 -11.86 -6.44 -1.89
CA CYS A 113 -12.06 -5.31 -0.98
C CYS A 113 -13.55 -4.93 -0.85
N ILE A 114 -14.35 -5.10 -1.92
CA ILE A 114 -15.81 -4.89 -1.88
C ILE A 114 -16.45 -5.93 -0.97
N ASP A 115 -16.07 -7.20 -1.12
CA ASP A 115 -16.58 -8.31 -0.31
C ASP A 115 -16.43 -8.06 1.20
N VAL A 116 -15.43 -7.27 1.58
CA VAL A 116 -15.12 -6.95 2.98
C VAL A 116 -15.68 -5.61 3.47
N ASP A 117 -16.54 -4.95 2.69
CA ASP A 117 -17.18 -3.66 2.99
C ASP A 117 -16.22 -2.51 3.27
N LEU A 118 -14.99 -2.57 2.75
CA LEU A 118 -14.06 -1.44 2.84
C LEU A 118 -14.65 -0.19 2.14
N LYS A 119 -14.29 0.98 2.64
CA LYS A 119 -14.68 2.28 2.05
C LYS A 119 -13.50 3.04 1.46
N GLU A 120 -12.30 2.71 1.91
CA GLU A 120 -11.06 3.28 1.43
C GLU A 120 -10.08 2.16 1.13
N ILE A 121 -9.40 2.24 -0.02
CA ILE A 121 -8.39 1.26 -0.42
C ILE A 121 -7.12 1.95 -0.89
N VAL A 122 -6.03 1.20 -0.83
CA VAL A 122 -4.77 1.53 -1.49
C VAL A 122 -4.64 0.66 -2.72
N ILE A 123 -4.50 1.29 -3.87
CA ILE A 123 -4.01 0.62 -5.07
C ILE A 123 -2.50 0.86 -5.11
N PHE A 124 -1.73 -0.22 -5.19
CA PHE A 124 -0.27 -0.15 -5.24
C PHE A 124 0.30 -0.97 -6.38
N MET A 125 1.40 -0.48 -6.97
CA MET A 125 2.17 -1.24 -7.96
C MET A 125 3.60 -0.71 -8.06
N PRO A 126 4.59 -1.60 -8.21
CA PRO A 126 5.95 -1.18 -8.50
C PRO A 126 6.09 -0.75 -9.96
N ILE A 127 6.71 0.42 -10.16
CA ILE A 127 6.88 1.02 -11.49
C ILE A 127 8.35 1.18 -11.90
N SER A 128 9.30 0.71 -11.11
CA SER A 128 10.71 0.85 -11.46
C SER A 128 11.08 0.05 -12.71
N PRO A 129 12.14 0.44 -13.45
CA PRO A 129 12.60 -0.32 -14.63
C PRO A 129 12.88 -1.80 -14.33
N ILE A 130 13.39 -2.10 -13.12
CA ILE A 130 13.67 -3.47 -12.66
C ILE A 130 12.38 -4.29 -12.57
N PHE A 131 11.33 -3.71 -11.96
CA PHE A 131 10.03 -4.37 -11.86
C PHE A 131 9.34 -4.49 -13.22
N ARG A 132 9.40 -3.46 -14.08
CA ARG A 132 8.87 -3.56 -15.45
C ARG A 132 9.49 -4.71 -16.24
N LYS A 133 10.82 -4.86 -16.17
CA LYS A 133 11.55 -5.97 -16.83
C LYS A 133 11.13 -7.33 -16.25
N THR A 134 10.92 -7.42 -14.95
CA THR A 134 10.52 -8.66 -14.25
C THR A 134 9.07 -9.04 -14.56
N LEU A 135 8.17 -8.07 -14.57
CA LEU A 135 6.74 -8.23 -14.85
C LEU A 135 6.44 -8.32 -16.35
N LYS A 136 7.42 -8.02 -17.21
CA LYS A 136 7.30 -7.97 -18.68
C LYS A 136 6.22 -6.99 -19.14
N GLN A 137 6.22 -5.80 -18.56
CA GLN A 137 5.25 -4.74 -18.82
C GLN A 137 5.93 -3.48 -19.34
N THR A 138 5.28 -2.78 -20.28
CA THR A 138 5.70 -1.44 -20.71
C THR A 138 5.13 -0.37 -19.77
N PRO A 139 5.73 0.83 -19.70
CA PRO A 139 5.17 1.95 -18.93
C PRO A 139 3.71 2.27 -19.29
N GLU A 140 3.36 2.20 -20.57
CA GLU A 140 2.01 2.48 -21.07
C GLU A 140 1.01 1.43 -20.57
N GLN A 141 1.38 0.15 -20.61
CA GLN A 141 0.56 -0.93 -20.05
C GLN A 141 0.35 -0.75 -18.55
N GLN A 142 1.39 -0.36 -17.81
CA GLN A 142 1.26 -0.11 -16.37
C GLN A 142 0.30 1.07 -16.12
N LEU A 143 0.42 2.15 -16.90
CA LEU A 143 -0.44 3.32 -16.78
C LEU A 143 -1.92 2.96 -17.04
N GLU A 144 -2.20 2.22 -18.11
CA GLU A 144 -3.55 1.74 -18.45
C GLU A 144 -4.14 0.89 -17.31
N MET A 145 -3.37 -0.07 -16.79
CA MET A 145 -3.80 -0.90 -15.65
C MET A 145 -4.14 -0.08 -14.41
N ILE A 146 -3.33 0.95 -14.11
CA ILE A 146 -3.52 1.81 -12.95
C ILE A 146 -4.78 2.67 -13.12
N GLU A 147 -4.93 3.29 -14.31
CA GLU A 147 -6.09 4.12 -14.64
C GLU A 147 -7.38 3.31 -14.55
N GLU A 148 -7.45 2.16 -15.23
CA GLU A 148 -8.61 1.27 -15.17
C GLU A 148 -8.96 0.84 -13.75
N ALA A 149 -7.96 0.49 -12.94
CA ALA A 149 -8.15 0.07 -11.56
C ALA A 149 -8.67 1.20 -10.67
N ILE A 150 -8.14 2.42 -10.80
CA ILE A 150 -8.59 3.59 -10.05
C ILE A 150 -10.03 3.95 -10.43
N HIS A 151 -10.36 3.96 -11.73
CA HIS A 151 -11.72 4.21 -12.19
C HIS A 151 -12.68 3.16 -11.67
N TYR A 152 -12.35 1.88 -11.83
CA TYR A 152 -13.18 0.78 -11.34
C TYR A 152 -13.41 0.86 -9.83
N ALA A 153 -12.38 1.17 -9.04
CA ALA A 153 -12.54 1.34 -7.60
C ALA A 153 -13.45 2.53 -7.24
N LYS A 154 -13.29 3.67 -7.93
CA LYS A 154 -14.15 4.84 -7.73
C LYS A 154 -15.60 4.57 -8.10
N ASP A 155 -15.85 3.88 -9.22
CA ASP A 155 -17.19 3.52 -9.69
C ASP A 155 -17.90 2.58 -8.70
N ASN A 156 -17.14 1.80 -7.93
CA ASN A 156 -17.63 0.95 -6.84
C ASN A 156 -17.66 1.67 -5.47
N GLY A 157 -17.48 2.99 -5.44
CA GLY A 157 -17.69 3.83 -4.26
C GLY A 157 -16.50 3.91 -3.29
N PHE A 158 -15.31 3.46 -3.69
CA PHE A 158 -14.12 3.59 -2.86
C PHE A 158 -13.54 5.01 -2.89
N LYS A 159 -13.05 5.46 -1.74
CA LYS A 159 -11.94 6.41 -1.69
C LYS A 159 -10.65 5.68 -2.00
N VAL A 160 -9.82 6.23 -2.89
CA VAL A 160 -8.64 5.54 -3.43
C VAL A 160 -7.38 6.32 -3.07
N ASN A 161 -6.42 5.63 -2.49
CA ASN A 161 -5.04 6.07 -2.35
C ASN A 161 -4.18 5.32 -3.37
N TRP A 162 -3.31 6.04 -4.07
CA TRP A 162 -2.37 5.46 -5.02
C TRP A 162 -0.97 5.48 -4.41
N VAL A 163 -0.38 4.29 -4.25
CA VAL A 163 0.98 4.13 -3.73
C VAL A 163 1.86 3.58 -4.83
N ILE A 164 2.98 4.25 -5.05
CA ILE A 164 3.98 3.81 -6.00
C ILE A 164 5.04 3.06 -5.20
N ASP A 165 5.23 1.78 -5.51
CA ASP A 165 6.31 1.00 -4.93
C ASP A 165 7.62 1.25 -5.68
N ASP A 166 8.73 1.17 -4.95
CA ASP A 166 10.08 1.25 -5.50
C ASP A 166 10.39 2.60 -6.21
N VAL A 167 9.77 3.69 -5.75
CA VAL A 167 9.96 5.06 -6.31
C VAL A 167 11.41 5.50 -6.31
N ALA A 168 12.18 5.05 -5.32
CA ALA A 168 13.57 5.43 -5.18
C ALA A 168 14.49 4.81 -6.27
N CYS A 169 14.04 3.76 -6.93
CA CYS A 169 14.79 3.06 -7.98
C CYS A 169 14.35 3.50 -9.38
N ARG A 170 13.99 4.77 -9.55
CA ARG A 170 13.81 5.36 -10.87
C ARG A 170 15.21 5.48 -11.49
N GLY A 171 15.48 4.75 -12.58
CA GLY A 171 16.62 5.09 -13.44
C GLY A 171 16.51 6.56 -13.86
N ARG A 172 17.66 7.20 -14.11
CA ARG A 172 17.71 8.63 -14.50
C ARG A 172 16.78 8.96 -15.67
#